data_AF-A0A8T6M158-F1
#
_entry.id   AF-A0A8T6M158-F1
#
_cell.length_a   1.000
_cell.length_b   1.000
_cell.length_c   1.000
_cell.angle_alpha   90.00
_cell.angle_beta   90.00
_cell.angle_gamma   90.00
#
_symmetry.space_group_name_H-M   'P 1'
#
loop_
_entity.id
_entity.type
_entity.pdbx_description
1 polymer ?
#
loop_
_entity_poly.entity_id
_entity_poly.type
_entity_poly.pdbx_seq_one_letter_code
_entity_poly.pdbx_strand_id
1 'polypeptide(L)' 'MKKAHLYCPYETTFFNELLVYKPVLPGTELKPNARTSKIEVFVLGIFGEQALVHLPQMVRQENKETALVNLNYLSLAA' A
#
# COMPACT_ATOMS: atom_id res chain seq x y z
N MET A 1 18.39 -4.65 0.91
CA MET A 1 16.98 -4.18 0.91
C MET A 1 16.83 -3.12 -0.17
N LYS A 2 15.76 -3.21 -0.99
CA LYS A 2 15.49 -2.21 -2.05
C LYS A 2 14.32 -1.33 -1.65
N LYS A 3 14.43 -0.02 -1.89
CA LYS A 3 13.31 0.90 -1.73
C LYS A 3 12.38 0.82 -2.94
N ALA A 4 11.09 0.93 -2.69
CA ALA A 4 10.08 1.00 -3.73
C ALA A 4 8.97 1.97 -3.31
N HIS A 5 8.20 2.39 -4.28
CA HIS A 5 6.99 3.16 -4.08
C HIS A 5 5.79 2.26 -4.26
N LEU A 6 4.99 2.12 -3.20
CA LEU A 6 3.71 1.44 -3.20
C LEU A 6 2.60 2.44 -3.50
N TYR A 7 1.78 2.13 -4.50
CA TYR A 7 0.59 2.90 -4.85
C TYR A 7 -0.59 2.40 -4.02
N CYS A 8 -0.95 3.17 -2.99
CA CYS A 8 -1.99 2.83 -2.03
C CYS A 8 -3.29 3.59 -2.36
N PRO A 9 -4.42 2.92 -2.61
CA PRO A 9 -5.70 3.61 -2.79
C PRO A 9 -6.14 4.30 -1.50
N TYR A 10 -6.95 5.35 -1.66
CA TYR A 10 -7.67 5.92 -0.53
C TYR A 10 -8.98 5.17 -0.27
N GLU A 11 -9.20 4.81 0.98
CA GLU A 11 -10.52 4.47 1.49
C GLU A 11 -11.12 5.63 2.25
N THR A 12 -12.42 5.78 2.09
CA THR A 12 -13.22 6.73 2.85
C THR A 12 -13.77 6.05 4.09
N THR A 13 -13.52 6.62 5.25
CA THR A 13 -14.04 6.16 6.54
C THR A 13 -14.72 7.32 7.25
N PHE A 14 -15.85 7.06 7.89
CA PHE A 14 -16.45 8.00 8.83
C PHE A 14 -15.83 7.80 10.21
N PHE A 15 -15.26 8.85 10.77
CA PHE A 15 -14.69 8.85 12.11
C PHE A 15 -15.12 10.12 12.84
N ASN A 16 -15.81 9.97 13.98
CA ASN A 16 -16.35 11.08 14.77
C ASN A 16 -17.11 12.12 13.91
N GLU A 17 -18.06 11.65 13.10
CA GLU A 17 -18.88 12.48 12.19
C GLU A 17 -18.10 13.20 11.07
N LEU A 18 -16.80 12.93 10.92
CA LEU A 18 -15.96 13.47 9.86
C LEU A 18 -15.68 12.42 8.77
N LEU A 19 -15.72 12.89 7.52
CA LEU A 19 -15.31 12.10 6.35
C LEU A 19 -13.78 12.15 6.23
N VAL A 20 -13.12 11.01 6.47
CA VAL A 20 -11.66 10.90 6.43
C VAL A 20 -11.23 10.02 5.25
N TYR A 21 -10.23 10.48 4.51
CA TYR A 21 -9.58 9.71 3.44
C TYR A 21 -8.25 9.16 3.95
N LYS A 22 -8.14 7.84 4.07
CA LYS A 22 -6.92 7.17 4.52
C LYS A 22 -6.33 6.29 3.41
N PRO A 23 -5.01 6.30 3.20
CA PRO A 23 -4.39 5.32 2.31
C PRO A 23 -4.50 3.93 2.94
N VAL A 24 -4.73 2.91 2.12
CA VAL A 24 -4.77 1.50 2.55
C VAL A 24 -3.94 0.64 1.61
N LEU A 25 -3.64 -0.59 2.03
CA LEU A 25 -2.96 -1.54 1.15
C LEU A 25 -3.80 -1.81 -0.10
N PRO A 26 -3.19 -1.84 -1.29
CA PRO A 26 -3.91 -2.17 -2.50
C PRO A 26 -4.40 -3.63 -2.41
N GLY A 27 -5.70 -3.81 -2.58
CA GLY A 27 -6.34 -5.12 -2.63
C GLY A 27 -6.22 -5.77 -4.01
N THR A 28 -7.01 -6.83 -4.22
CA THR A 28 -7.10 -7.55 -5.49
C THR A 28 -7.60 -6.70 -6.65
N GLU A 29 -8.42 -5.68 -6.39
CA GLU A 29 -8.97 -4.80 -7.42
C GLU A 29 -8.89 -3.32 -7.02
N LEU A 30 -8.05 -2.56 -7.74
CA LEU A 30 -8.16 -1.11 -7.75
C LEU A 30 -9.27 -0.70 -8.72
N LYS A 31 -10.24 0.08 -8.22
CA LYS A 31 -11.23 0.70 -9.11
C LYS A 31 -10.50 1.57 -10.15
N PRO A 32 -10.87 1.50 -11.43
CA PRO A 32 -10.34 2.45 -12.42
C PRO A 32 -10.67 3.87 -11.94
N ASN A 33 -9.65 4.74 -11.88
CA ASN A 33 -9.68 6.09 -11.32
C ASN A 33 -9.70 6.21 -9.79
N ALA A 34 -9.36 5.14 -9.05
CA ALA A 34 -9.10 5.27 -7.62
C ALA A 34 -7.97 6.27 -7.38
N ARG A 35 -8.21 7.28 -6.53
CA ARG A 35 -7.14 8.17 -6.08
C ARG A 35 -6.15 7.33 -5.27
N THR A 36 -4.88 7.38 -5.65
CA THR A 36 -3.80 6.68 -4.95
C THR A 36 -2.80 7.64 -4.34
N SER A 37 -2.23 7.27 -3.20
CA SER A 37 -1.03 7.88 -2.63
C SER A 37 0.20 7.04 -2.96
N LYS A 38 1.36 7.70 -3.05
CA LYS A 38 2.65 7.06 -3.29
C LYS A 38 3.39 6.97 -1.95
N ILE A 39 3.64 5.76 -1.48
CA ILE A 39 4.23 5.50 -0.16
C ILE A 39 5.56 4.77 -0.33
N GLU A 40 6.62 5.25 0.31
CA GLU A 40 7.92 4.55 0.31
C GLU A 40 7.83 3.28 1.20
N VAL A 41 8.24 2.15 0.64
CA VAL A 41 8.29 0.85 1.31
C VAL A 41 9.64 0.17 1.04
N PHE A 42 10.01 -0.77 1.90
CA PHE A 42 11.17 -1.64 1.67
C PHE A 42 10.72 -2.99 1.14
N VAL A 43 11.27 -3.41 0.00
CA VAL A 43 11.06 -4.75 -0.55
C VAL A 43 11.98 -5.74 0.15
N LEU A 44 11.38 -6.73 0.79
CA LEU A 44 12.04 -7.81 1.52
C LEU A 44 12.30 -9.03 0.62
N GLY A 45 11.39 -9.31 -0.32
CA GLY A 45 11.51 -10.40 -1.29
C GLY A 45 10.46 -10.30 -2.39
N ILE A 46 10.70 -11.00 -3.51
CA ILE A 46 9.77 -11.09 -4.64
C ILE A 46 9.46 -12.56 -4.88
N PHE A 47 8.18 -12.89 -5.00
CA PHE A 47 7.64 -14.22 -5.16
C PHE A 47 6.63 -14.22 -6.32
N GLY A 48 7.10 -14.54 -7.52
CA GLY A 48 6.28 -14.45 -8.74
C GLY A 48 5.83 -13.02 -9.00
N GLU A 49 4.52 -12.81 -9.05
CA GLU A 49 3.89 -11.50 -9.31
C GLU A 49 3.68 -10.66 -8.03
N GLN A 50 4.18 -11.13 -6.89
CA GLN A 50 4.02 -10.46 -5.60
C GLN A 50 5.36 -10.10 -4.97
N ALA A 51 5.38 -9.04 -4.17
CA ALA A 51 6.50 -8.65 -3.34
C ALA A 51 6.10 -8.63 -1.87
N LEU A 52 6.95 -9.19 -1.02
CA LEU A 52 6.88 -8.99 0.42
C LEU A 52 7.51 -7.63 0.75
N VAL A 53 6.72 -6.73 1.32
CA VAL A 53 7.15 -5.37 1.66
C VAL A 53 7.03 -5.10 3.15
N HIS A 54 7.92 -4.28 3.69
CA HIS A 54 7.79 -3.70 5.03
C HIS A 54 6.94 -2.44 4.96
N LEU A 55 5.92 -2.37 5.81
CA LEU A 55 4.89 -1.33 5.79
C LEU A 55 5.19 -0.19 6.77
N PRO A 56 5.08 1.07 6.34
CA PRO A 56 5.12 2.21 7.23
C PRO A 56 3.82 2.28 8.06
N GLN A 57 3.92 2.86 9.27
CA GLN A 57 2.83 2.90 10.25
C GLN A 57 1.49 3.39 9.68
N MET A 58 1.51 4.34 8.75
CA MET A 58 0.32 4.93 8.13
C MET A 58 -0.59 3.94 7.36
N VAL A 59 -0.07 2.80 6.92
CA VAL A 59 -0.84 1.76 6.17
C VAL A 59 -0.81 0.39 6.85
N ARG A 60 -0.26 0.29 8.07
CA ARG A 60 -0.28 -0.96 8.82
C ARG A 60 -1.72 -1.30 9.22
N GLN A 61 -2.12 -2.54 9.01
CA GLN A 61 -3.37 -3.10 9.55
C GLN A 61 -3.03 -3.99 10.74
N GLU A 62 -3.68 -3.79 11.88
CA GLU A 62 -3.63 -4.73 13.03
C GLU A 62 -2.19 -5.11 13.46
N ASN A 63 -1.28 -4.14 13.49
CA ASN A 63 0.16 -4.31 13.81
C ASN A 63 0.97 -5.16 12.81
N LYS A 64 0.42 -5.51 11.65
CA LYS A 64 1.19 -6.18 10.59
C LYS A 64 2.22 -5.23 10.01
N GLU A 65 3.49 -5.55 10.25
CA GLU A 65 4.62 -4.75 9.75
C GLU A 65 5.02 -5.11 8.32
N THR A 66 4.49 -6.19 7.78
CA THR A 66 4.76 -6.64 6.42
C THR A 66 3.48 -7.04 5.70
N ALA A 67 3.49 -6.95 4.37
CA ALA A 67 2.41 -7.46 3.52
C ALA A 67 2.95 -7.98 2.19
N LEU A 68 2.23 -8.93 1.61
CA LEU A 68 2.38 -9.30 0.19
C LEU A 68 1.54 -8.34 -0.65
N VAL A 69 2.17 -7.72 -1.63
CA VAL A 69 1.52 -6.79 -2.57
C VAL A 69 1.84 -7.20 -4.00
N ASN A 70 0.88 -7.05 -4.92
CA ASN A 70 1.14 -7.31 -6.33
C ASN A 70 2.13 -6.26 -6.89
N LEU A 71 3.06 -6.72 -7.73
CA LEU A 71 4.08 -5.89 -8.36
C LEU A 71 3.49 -4.77 -9.22
N ASN A 72 2.27 -4.93 -9.75
CA ASN A 72 1.57 -3.88 -10.49
C ASN A 72 1.31 -2.60 -9.66
N TYR A 73 1.35 -2.71 -8.32
CA TYR A 73 1.21 -1.58 -7.40
C TYR A 73 2.56 -1.04 -6.92
N LEU A 74 3.68 -1.55 -7.42
CA LEU A 74 5.02 -1.12 -7.04
C LEU A 74 5.77 -0.48 -8.20
N SER A 75 6.36 0.68 -7.95
CA SER A 75 7.43 1.23 -8.78
C SER A 75 8.72 1.17 -7.99
N LEU A 76 9.75 0.52 -8.54
CA LEU A 76 11.09 0.60 -7.94
C LEU A 76 11.52 2.07 -7.88
N ALA A 77 12.05 2.49 -6.73
CA ALA A 77 12.68 3.80 -6.62
C ALA A 77 14.05 3.70 -7.32
N ALA A 78 14.29 4.63 -8.25
CA ALA A 78 15.59 4.75 -8.94
C ALA A 78 16.69 5.16 -7.96
#